data_AF-A0AAD5WJ01-F1
#
_entry.id   AF-A0AAD5WJ01-F1
#
_cell.length_a   1.000
_cell.length_b   1.000
_cell.length_c   1.000
_cell.angle_alpha   90.00
_cell.angle_beta   90.00
_cell.angle_gamma   90.00
#
_symmetry.space_group_name_H-M   'P 1'
#
loop_
_entity.id
_entity.type
_entity.pdbx_description
1 polymer ?
#
loop_
_entity_poly.entity_id
_entity_poly.type
_entity_poly.pdbx_seq_one_letter_code
_entity_poly.pdbx_strand_id
1 'polypeptide(L)'
;MGSLFLLINNIFIILTAVYSVKKCRPKALSAPNLESNSIDFSPGFTMNTIRKPTQDVYFWPSLSEYERKVLRDAFFQIGRRTCVKFSEQEYKPWFHADRWDATRPYVIIRKSKKYAAYSGNTVEDTAERTILYISENAFYMNTFNHSRGAVMDQLVRYMGLKKEIYRPDAASYIQAIGPVPLIRQPVYHSAQLMWPFDPESITVPLWARDKYRLTQYCPARNDVDIGAGQRVGLLTRWDTIKLNTMYCTERVHADPQRGPCVVPRQKDLEEFKYRVWAYKRLLNRN
;
A
#
# COMPACT_ATOMS: atom_id res chain seq x y z
N MET A 1 43.79 53.74 -64.03
CA MET A 1 42.61 52.97 -64.49
C MET A 1 42.62 51.68 -63.71
N GLY A 2 41.70 51.32 -62.81
CA GLY A 2 40.34 51.75 -62.55
C GLY A 2 39.52 50.48 -62.26
N SER A 3 39.03 50.39 -61.02
CA SER A 3 37.91 49.55 -60.52
C SER A 3 38.09 48.02 -60.48
N LEU A 4 38.11 47.36 -59.32
CA LEU A 4 37.06 47.09 -58.31
C LEU A 4 36.10 45.94 -58.73
N PHE A 5 35.98 44.93 -57.85
CA PHE A 5 34.81 44.10 -57.45
C PHE A 5 35.29 42.67 -57.10
N LEU A 6 35.48 42.34 -55.81
CA LEU A 6 34.50 41.72 -54.87
C LEU A 6 34.09 40.30 -55.27
N LEU A 7 34.41 39.29 -54.43
CA LEU A 7 33.39 38.50 -53.71
C LEU A 7 34.00 37.37 -52.83
N ILE A 8 33.99 37.67 -51.52
CA ILE A 8 33.47 36.85 -50.39
C ILE A 8 34.13 35.49 -50.08
N ASN A 9 34.96 35.52 -49.03
CA ASN A 9 35.28 34.43 -48.11
C ASN A 9 34.01 33.90 -47.41
N ASN A 10 33.68 32.62 -47.60
CA ASN A 10 32.73 31.90 -46.76
C ASN A 10 33.48 31.22 -45.60
N ILE A 11 33.69 31.96 -44.51
CA ILE A 11 34.05 31.38 -43.22
C ILE A 11 32.74 30.98 -42.54
N PHE A 12 32.45 29.68 -42.52
CA PHE A 12 31.37 29.11 -41.71
C PHE A 12 31.76 29.20 -40.23
N ILE A 13 31.28 30.25 -39.55
CA ILE A 13 31.28 30.32 -38.09
C ILE A 13 30.20 29.36 -37.61
N ILE A 14 30.60 28.17 -37.16
CA ILE A 14 29.72 27.25 -36.43
C ILE A 14 29.55 27.82 -35.02
N LEU A 15 28.51 28.62 -34.84
CA LEU A 15 27.98 28.96 -33.52
C LEU A 15 27.39 27.69 -32.90
N THR A 16 28.19 26.96 -32.12
CA THR A 16 27.67 25.93 -31.24
C THR A 16 26.90 26.62 -30.11
N ALA A 17 25.59 26.78 -30.29
CA ALA A 17 24.69 27.10 -29.19
C ALA A 17 24.75 25.93 -28.19
N VAL A 18 25.48 26.12 -27.10
CA VAL A 18 25.42 25.23 -25.93
C VAL A 18 24.05 25.43 -25.31
N TYR A 19 23.06 24.67 -25.81
CA TYR A 19 21.82 24.47 -25.09
C TYR A 19 22.15 23.71 -23.81
N SER A 20 22.33 24.45 -22.72
CA SER A 20 22.24 23.89 -21.38
C SER A 20 20.80 23.41 -21.21
N VAL A 21 20.56 22.16 -21.59
CA VAL A 21 19.35 21.44 -21.24
C VAL A 21 19.39 21.34 -19.73
N LYS A 22 18.72 22.27 -19.05
CA LYS A 22 18.36 22.09 -17.64
C LYS A 22 17.76 20.70 -17.55
N LYS A 23 18.48 19.74 -16.93
CA LYS A 23 17.92 18.45 -16.52
C LYS A 23 16.78 18.79 -15.57
N CYS A 24 15.60 19.02 -16.13
CA CYS A 24 14.38 19.17 -15.37
C CYS A 24 14.27 17.89 -14.54
N ARG A 25 14.16 18.03 -13.21
CA ARG A 25 13.68 16.92 -12.38
C ARG A 25 12.46 16.34 -13.09
N PRO A 26 12.37 15.01 -13.28
CA PRO A 26 11.18 14.43 -13.88
C PRO A 26 9.98 15.00 -13.14
N LYS A 27 9.10 15.69 -13.88
CA LYS A 27 7.83 16.15 -13.32
C LYS A 27 7.20 14.92 -12.66
N ALA A 28 6.76 15.05 -11.41
CA ALA A 28 5.85 14.09 -10.83
C ALA A 28 4.56 14.16 -11.67
N LEU A 29 4.54 13.42 -12.77
CA LEU A 29 3.38 13.23 -13.61
C LEU A 29 2.40 12.47 -12.73
N SER A 30 1.22 13.06 -12.49
CA SER A 30 0.06 12.27 -12.15
C SER A 30 -0.22 11.40 -13.38
N ALA A 31 0.39 10.23 -13.44
CA ALA A 31 0.06 9.24 -14.44
C ALA A 31 -1.05 8.36 -13.83
N PRO A 32 -2.24 8.31 -14.43
CA PRO A 32 -3.09 7.13 -14.33
C PRO A 32 -2.44 5.91 -15.04
N ASN A 33 -1.33 6.08 -15.78
CA ASN A 33 -0.92 5.13 -16.82
C ASN A 33 0.53 4.60 -16.74
N LEU A 34 1.18 4.65 -15.56
CA LEU A 34 2.33 3.80 -15.29
C LEU A 34 2.01 2.97 -14.05
N GLU A 35 1.38 1.81 -14.30
CA GLU A 35 1.00 0.84 -13.26
C GLU A 35 2.17 0.58 -12.30
N SER A 36 3.42 0.64 -12.78
CA SER A 36 4.64 0.38 -12.02
C SER A 36 4.82 1.16 -10.71
N ASN A 37 4.15 2.31 -10.58
CA ASN A 37 4.27 3.19 -9.42
C ASN A 37 3.06 3.08 -8.46
N SER A 38 2.04 2.30 -8.81
CA SER A 38 0.91 2.03 -7.92
C SER A 38 1.38 1.15 -6.75
N ILE A 39 0.90 1.44 -5.55
CA ILE A 39 1.14 0.57 -4.38
C ILE A 39 0.59 -0.85 -4.64
N ASP A 40 -0.44 -0.96 -5.49
CA ASP A 40 -1.07 -2.24 -5.82
C ASP A 40 -0.31 -3.01 -6.94
N PHE A 41 0.70 -2.42 -7.58
CA PHE A 41 1.50 -3.08 -8.62
C PHE A 41 2.60 -3.99 -8.09
N SER A 42 2.92 -5.03 -8.84
CA SER A 42 4.03 -5.95 -8.59
C SER A 42 4.65 -6.36 -9.94
N PRO A 43 5.94 -6.07 -10.20
CA PRO A 43 6.65 -6.63 -11.33
C PRO A 43 7.33 -7.95 -10.93
N GLY A 44 6.96 -9.06 -11.59
CA GLY A 44 7.76 -10.29 -11.63
C GLY A 44 7.58 -11.29 -10.48
N PHE A 45 7.62 -12.58 -10.86
CA PHE A 45 7.60 -13.77 -10.00
C PHE A 45 8.94 -13.95 -9.26
N THR A 46 9.17 -13.20 -8.19
CA THR A 46 10.23 -13.55 -7.22
C THR A 46 9.63 -13.71 -5.84
N MET A 47 9.90 -14.86 -5.22
CA MET A 47 9.41 -15.31 -3.89
C MET A 47 9.88 -14.46 -2.70
N ASN A 48 10.58 -13.35 -2.95
CA ASN A 48 11.11 -12.47 -1.91
C ASN A 48 10.33 -11.16 -1.87
N THR A 49 10.05 -10.68 -0.67
CA THR A 49 9.64 -9.29 -0.50
C THR A 49 10.77 -8.38 -0.98
N ILE A 50 10.48 -7.46 -1.90
CA ILE A 50 11.49 -6.52 -2.44
C ILE A 50 12.06 -5.62 -1.32
N ARG A 51 11.36 -5.48 -0.19
CA ARG A 51 11.68 -4.53 0.88
C ARG A 51 12.23 -5.22 2.12
N LYS A 52 13.07 -4.53 2.89
CA LYS A 52 13.49 -4.96 4.22
C LYS A 52 12.35 -4.81 5.25
N PRO A 53 12.26 -5.64 6.30
CA PRO A 53 11.23 -5.49 7.34
C PRO A 53 11.35 -4.16 8.11
N THR A 54 12.58 -3.68 8.32
CA THR A 54 12.82 -2.35 8.90
C THR A 54 13.03 -1.33 7.79
N GLN A 55 12.33 -0.21 7.87
CA GLN A 55 12.37 0.91 6.93
C GLN A 55 12.84 2.15 7.69
N ASP A 56 13.96 2.75 7.28
CA ASP A 56 14.37 4.07 7.77
C ASP A 56 13.55 5.13 7.02
N VAL A 57 12.83 5.98 7.76
CA VAL A 57 11.83 6.90 7.21
C VAL A 57 12.13 8.35 7.55
N TYR A 58 12.09 9.21 6.54
CA TYR A 58 12.10 10.66 6.72
C TYR A 58 10.73 11.25 6.39
N PHE A 59 10.19 12.03 7.30
CA PHE A 59 9.00 12.83 7.04
C PHE A 59 9.35 14.07 6.24
N TRP A 60 8.63 14.29 5.14
CA TRP A 60 8.81 15.50 4.34
C TRP A 60 8.35 16.73 5.13
N PRO A 61 9.05 17.88 5.02
CA PRO A 61 8.76 19.06 5.84
C PRO A 61 7.33 19.58 5.75
N SER A 62 6.64 19.35 4.64
CA SER A 62 5.26 19.81 4.45
C SER A 62 4.20 19.01 5.23
N LEU A 63 4.59 17.95 5.96
CA LEU A 63 3.68 17.22 6.85
C LEU A 63 3.52 18.01 8.16
N SER A 64 2.27 18.35 8.46
CA SER A 64 1.86 18.96 9.73
C SER A 64 2.09 18.02 10.91
N GLU A 65 2.12 18.57 12.12
CA GLU A 65 2.33 17.75 13.32
C GLU A 65 1.22 16.72 13.54
N TYR A 66 -0.02 17.07 13.18
CA TYR A 66 -1.13 16.12 13.19
C TYR A 66 -0.89 14.93 12.24
N GLU A 67 -0.49 15.19 10.99
CA GLU A 67 -0.22 14.12 10.00
C GLU A 67 0.96 13.23 10.44
N ARG A 68 2.01 13.84 11.01
CA ARG A 68 3.15 13.11 11.61
C ARG A 68 2.69 12.24 12.78
N LYS A 69 1.81 12.75 13.64
CA LYS A 69 1.23 11.98 14.75
C LYS A 69 0.44 10.77 14.25
N VAL A 70 -0.38 10.92 13.21
CA VAL A 70 -1.11 9.80 12.59
C VAL A 70 -0.13 8.75 12.04
N LEU A 71 0.94 9.17 11.36
CA LEU A 71 1.97 8.26 10.83
C LEU A 71 2.70 7.51 11.95
N ARG A 72 3.17 8.21 12.98
CA ARG A 72 3.86 7.59 14.13
C ARG A 72 2.96 6.56 14.82
N ASP A 73 1.68 6.87 15.01
CA ASP A 73 0.75 5.93 15.62
C ASP A 73 0.48 4.72 14.71
N ALA A 74 0.35 4.92 13.39
CA ALA A 74 0.27 3.83 12.43
C ALA A 74 1.51 2.93 12.46
N PHE A 75 2.72 3.52 12.53
CA PHE A 75 3.98 2.79 12.65
C PHE A 75 4.00 1.93 13.90
N PHE A 76 3.60 2.52 15.04
CA PHE A 76 3.51 1.81 16.31
C PHE A 76 2.53 0.62 16.22
N GLN A 77 1.33 0.82 15.67
CA GLN A 77 0.35 -0.27 15.55
C GLN A 77 0.82 -1.41 14.66
N ILE A 78 1.51 -1.12 13.54
CA ILE A 78 2.09 -2.15 12.67
C ILE A 78 3.22 -2.89 13.40
N GLY A 79 4.16 -2.16 13.99
CA GLY A 79 5.33 -2.73 14.66
C GLY A 79 5.02 -3.47 15.97
N ARG A 80 3.87 -3.20 16.61
CA ARG A 80 3.43 -3.90 17.82
C ARG A 80 3.09 -5.37 17.56
N ARG A 81 2.60 -5.71 16.37
CA ARG A 81 2.11 -7.05 16.03
C ARG A 81 3.00 -7.79 15.03
N THR A 82 3.88 -7.07 14.34
CA THR A 82 4.75 -7.60 13.29
C THR A 82 6.23 -7.34 13.58
N CYS A 83 7.11 -7.92 12.77
CA CYS A 83 8.51 -7.51 12.72
C CYS A 83 8.74 -6.26 11.86
N VAL A 84 7.73 -5.81 11.11
CA VAL A 84 7.85 -4.65 10.22
C VAL A 84 7.93 -3.38 11.07
N LYS A 85 8.95 -2.57 10.84
CA LYS A 85 9.20 -1.35 11.60
C LYS A 85 9.48 -0.19 10.66
N PHE A 86 8.88 0.96 10.96
CA PHE A 86 9.19 2.23 10.32
C PHE A 86 9.90 3.09 11.36
N SER A 87 11.20 3.29 11.20
CA SER A 87 12.04 4.08 12.10
C SER A 87 12.10 5.50 11.59
N GLU A 88 11.42 6.43 12.27
CA GLU A 88 11.51 7.86 11.94
C GLU A 88 12.93 8.37 12.21
N GLN A 89 13.51 8.99 11.19
CA GLN A 89 14.80 9.66 11.22
C GLN A 89 14.57 11.17 11.12
N GLU A 90 15.43 11.95 11.75
CA GLU A 90 15.39 13.42 11.64
C GLU A 90 15.52 13.84 10.18
N TYR A 91 14.65 14.74 9.71
CA TYR A 91 14.71 15.19 8.33
C TYR A 91 16.00 15.98 8.08
N LYS A 92 16.88 15.40 7.24
CA LYS A 92 18.04 16.09 6.69
C LYS A 92 17.75 16.58 5.27
N PRO A 93 18.34 17.68 4.78
CA PRO A 93 18.34 17.98 3.35
C PRO A 93 18.98 16.87 2.49
N TRP A 94 18.72 16.88 1.18
CA TRP A 94 19.16 15.80 0.27
C TRP A 94 20.69 15.70 0.08
N PHE A 95 21.42 16.78 0.36
CA PHE A 95 22.88 16.85 0.22
C PHE A 95 23.65 16.37 1.47
N HIS A 96 22.96 15.85 2.51
CA HIS A 96 23.64 15.27 3.67
C HIS A 96 24.18 13.87 3.36
N ALA A 97 25.46 13.63 3.69
CA ALA A 97 26.19 12.40 3.41
C ALA A 97 25.50 11.11 3.88
N ASP A 98 24.83 11.12 5.05
CA ASP A 98 24.11 9.95 5.57
C ASP A 98 22.98 9.45 4.66
N ARG A 99 22.51 10.29 3.72
CA ARG A 99 21.49 9.90 2.72
C ARG A 99 22.07 9.23 1.48
N TRP A 100 23.39 9.05 1.45
CA TRP A 100 24.14 8.52 0.32
C TRP A 100 24.74 7.14 0.66
N ASP A 101 24.38 6.59 1.82
CA ASP A 101 24.78 5.24 2.22
C ASP A 101 23.99 4.20 1.43
N ALA A 102 24.66 3.59 0.44
CA ALA A 102 24.14 2.51 -0.39
C ALA A 102 23.64 1.30 0.42
N THR A 103 24.17 1.09 1.63
CA THR A 103 23.81 -0.04 2.49
C THR A 103 22.51 0.20 3.26
N ARG A 104 22.05 1.46 3.33
CA ARG A 104 20.90 1.91 4.12
C ARG A 104 19.84 2.57 3.22
N PRO A 105 19.09 1.77 2.44
CA PRO A 105 17.97 2.30 1.68
C PRO A 105 16.95 2.96 2.61
N TYR A 106 16.40 4.10 2.18
CA TYR A 106 15.49 4.89 3.01
C TYR A 106 14.24 5.33 2.26
N VAL A 107 13.21 5.67 3.04
CA VAL A 107 11.89 6.07 2.55
C VAL A 107 11.63 7.53 2.91
N ILE A 108 11.24 8.34 1.93
CA ILE A 108 10.71 9.68 2.17
C ILE A 108 9.18 9.61 2.09
N ILE A 109 8.49 9.94 3.19
CA ILE A 109 7.03 10.02 3.19
C ILE A 109 6.59 11.45 2.88
N ARG A 110 5.77 11.57 1.83
CA ARG A 110 5.15 12.81 1.37
C ARG A 110 3.65 12.63 1.30
N LYS A 111 2.88 13.71 1.51
CA LYS A 111 1.47 13.69 1.15
C LYS A 111 1.25 14.02 -0.33
N SER A 112 0.21 13.44 -0.91
CA SER A 112 -0.24 13.69 -2.29
C SER A 112 -1.74 13.96 -2.30
N LYS A 113 -2.15 15.00 -3.03
CA LYS A 113 -3.58 15.36 -3.16
C LYS A 113 -4.40 14.29 -3.89
N LYS A 114 -3.77 13.52 -4.78
CA LYS A 114 -4.49 12.73 -5.80
C LYS A 114 -4.36 11.22 -5.62
N TYR A 115 -3.29 10.73 -5.03
CA TYR A 115 -2.97 9.30 -5.11
C TYR A 115 -2.17 8.80 -3.91
N ALA A 116 -2.27 7.49 -3.71
CA ALA A 116 -1.35 6.70 -2.90
C ALA A 116 -0.44 5.91 -3.85
N ALA A 117 0.86 6.16 -3.83
CA ALA A 117 1.82 5.60 -4.78
C ALA A 117 3.21 5.55 -4.15
N TYR A 118 4.13 4.80 -4.76
CA TYR A 118 5.55 4.93 -4.45
C TYR A 118 6.38 5.05 -5.72
N SER A 119 7.56 5.66 -5.59
CA SER A 119 8.55 5.70 -6.66
C SER A 119 9.92 5.39 -6.09
N GLY A 120 10.53 4.30 -6.54
CA GLY A 120 11.93 4.01 -6.30
C GLY A 120 12.81 4.89 -7.20
N ASN A 121 13.94 5.35 -6.67
CA ASN A 121 14.98 6.02 -7.44
C ASN A 121 16.33 5.62 -6.85
N THR A 122 17.32 5.39 -7.69
CA THR A 122 18.72 5.47 -7.29
C THR A 122 19.12 6.95 -7.26
N VAL A 123 19.67 7.41 -6.14
CA VAL A 123 20.26 8.74 -6.03
C VAL A 123 21.70 8.61 -6.46
N GLU A 124 22.05 9.24 -7.58
CA GLU A 124 23.42 9.33 -8.11
C GLU A 124 24.16 7.98 -8.12
N ASP A 125 23.46 6.93 -8.57
CA ASP A 125 23.95 5.55 -8.70
C ASP A 125 24.55 4.92 -7.44
N THR A 126 24.22 5.48 -6.25
CA THR A 126 24.78 5.06 -4.96
C THR A 126 23.71 4.62 -3.97
N ALA A 127 22.79 5.52 -3.58
CA ALA A 127 21.78 5.19 -2.56
C ALA A 127 20.40 4.89 -3.15
N GLU A 128 19.79 3.78 -2.72
CA GLU A 128 18.40 3.47 -3.05
C GLU A 128 17.44 4.30 -2.19
N ARG A 129 16.62 5.12 -2.86
CA ARG A 129 15.62 5.98 -2.22
C ARG A 129 14.24 5.63 -2.73
N THR A 130 13.31 5.38 -1.81
CA THR A 130 11.89 5.32 -2.15
C THR A 130 11.16 6.58 -1.68
N ILE A 131 10.37 7.20 -2.56
CA ILE A 131 9.41 8.22 -2.16
C ILE A 131 8.05 7.53 -2.03
N LEU A 132 7.46 7.55 -0.84
CA LEU A 132 6.14 7.05 -0.57
C LEU A 132 5.16 8.24 -0.47
N TYR A 133 4.20 8.25 -1.38
CA TYR A 133 3.12 9.23 -1.40
C TYR A 133 1.91 8.66 -0.66
N ILE A 134 1.58 9.27 0.48
CA ILE A 134 0.36 9.00 1.22
C ILE A 134 -0.73 9.96 0.73
N SER A 135 -1.92 9.44 0.41
CA SER A 135 -3.05 10.28 0.02
C SER A 135 -3.43 11.25 1.14
N GLU A 136 -3.60 12.54 0.82
CA GLU A 136 -3.99 13.57 1.79
C GLU A 136 -5.31 13.24 2.49
N ASN A 137 -6.29 12.70 1.75
CA ASN A 137 -7.59 12.31 2.31
C ASN A 137 -7.47 11.24 3.41
N ALA A 138 -6.42 10.39 3.38
CA ALA A 138 -6.22 9.39 4.41
C ALA A 138 -5.82 9.99 5.76
N PHE A 139 -5.28 11.21 5.80
CA PHE A 139 -5.01 11.91 7.05
C PHE A 139 -6.27 12.53 7.67
N TYR A 140 -7.25 12.89 6.85
CA TYR A 140 -8.40 13.69 7.27
C TYR A 140 -9.71 12.91 7.13
N MET A 141 -9.75 11.73 7.75
CA MET A 141 -10.97 10.93 7.88
C MET A 141 -11.81 11.40 9.07
N ASN A 142 -13.04 10.90 9.18
CA ASN A 142 -14.00 11.32 10.22
C ASN A 142 -13.49 11.17 11.66
N THR A 143 -12.56 10.25 11.93
CA THR A 143 -11.96 10.05 13.25
C THR A 143 -10.47 9.78 13.12
N PHE A 144 -9.71 10.02 14.19
CA PHE A 144 -8.27 9.70 14.23
C PHE A 144 -8.00 8.23 13.90
N ASN A 145 -8.83 7.31 14.40
CA ASN A 145 -8.71 5.88 14.13
C ASN A 145 -8.96 5.55 12.65
N HIS A 146 -9.94 6.21 12.01
CA HIS A 146 -10.19 6.05 10.58
C HIS A 146 -9.00 6.56 9.76
N SER A 147 -8.42 7.71 10.15
CA SER A 147 -7.23 8.26 9.48
C SER A 147 -6.04 7.32 9.62
N ARG A 148 -5.79 6.85 10.84
CA ARG A 148 -4.76 5.84 11.12
C ARG A 148 -4.96 4.60 10.26
N GLY A 149 -6.19 4.07 10.18
CA GLY A 149 -6.46 2.89 9.37
C GLY A 149 -6.27 3.11 7.87
N ALA A 150 -6.66 4.28 7.35
CA ALA A 150 -6.43 4.64 5.95
C ALA A 150 -4.94 4.83 5.61
N VAL A 151 -4.15 5.37 6.54
CA VAL A 151 -2.69 5.45 6.43
C VAL A 151 -2.07 4.05 6.53
N MET A 152 -2.51 3.22 7.48
CA MET A 152 -2.03 1.85 7.64
C MET A 152 -2.29 1.00 6.39
N ASP A 153 -3.47 1.09 5.77
CA ASP A 153 -3.75 0.45 4.47
C ASP A 153 -2.66 0.76 3.45
N GLN A 154 -2.32 2.04 3.27
CA GLN A 154 -1.29 2.45 2.30
C GLN A 154 0.12 1.95 2.67
N LEU A 155 0.45 1.96 3.96
CA LEU A 155 1.75 1.46 4.46
C LEU A 155 1.90 -0.04 4.29
N VAL A 156 0.88 -0.84 4.64
CA VAL A 156 0.97 -2.30 4.50
C VAL A 156 0.93 -2.75 3.04
N ARG A 157 0.22 -2.01 2.19
CA ARG A 157 0.27 -2.24 0.75
C ARG A 157 1.61 -1.85 0.15
N TYR A 158 2.26 -0.81 0.68
CA TYR A 158 3.66 -0.49 0.35
C TYR A 158 4.59 -1.65 0.71
N MET A 159 4.33 -2.32 1.83
CA MET A 159 5.00 -3.57 2.24
C MET A 159 4.48 -4.83 1.52
N GLY A 160 3.70 -4.69 0.45
CA GLY A 160 3.35 -5.80 -0.44
C GLY A 160 2.02 -6.51 -0.14
N LEU A 161 1.29 -6.15 0.92
CA LEU A 161 -0.11 -6.60 1.03
C LEU A 161 -0.93 -6.07 -0.14
N LYS A 162 -1.92 -6.83 -0.57
CA LYS A 162 -2.90 -6.42 -1.57
C LYS A 162 -4.28 -6.36 -0.92
N LYS A 163 -5.19 -5.59 -1.50
CA LYS A 163 -6.54 -5.40 -0.96
C LYS A 163 -7.28 -6.73 -0.88
N GLU A 164 -7.82 -7.08 0.27
CA GLU A 164 -8.47 -8.38 0.46
C GLU A 164 -9.64 -8.60 -0.51
N ILE A 165 -10.41 -7.56 -0.80
CA ILE A 165 -11.60 -7.63 -1.67
C ILE A 165 -11.29 -8.01 -3.13
N TYR A 166 -10.03 -7.94 -3.55
CA TYR A 166 -9.61 -8.30 -4.91
C TYR A 166 -8.92 -9.67 -4.98
N ARG A 167 -8.91 -10.43 -3.88
CA ARG A 167 -8.37 -11.79 -3.90
C ARG A 167 -9.14 -12.65 -4.92
N PRO A 168 -8.48 -13.60 -5.59
CA PRO A 168 -9.15 -14.52 -6.51
C PRO A 168 -10.32 -15.29 -5.88
N ASP A 169 -10.22 -15.62 -4.59
CA ASP A 169 -11.25 -16.33 -3.81
C ASP A 169 -12.26 -15.40 -3.12
N ALA A 170 -12.14 -14.08 -3.24
CA ALA A 170 -12.98 -13.13 -2.52
C ALA A 170 -14.49 -13.29 -2.83
N ALA A 171 -14.83 -13.62 -4.09
CA ALA A 171 -16.22 -13.81 -4.54
C ALA A 171 -16.94 -14.94 -3.79
N SER A 172 -16.20 -15.89 -3.22
CA SER A 172 -16.77 -16.92 -2.36
C SER A 172 -17.27 -16.36 -1.04
N TYR A 173 -16.66 -15.28 -0.51
CA TYR A 173 -16.91 -14.77 0.84
C TYR A 173 -17.69 -13.46 0.88
N ILE A 174 -17.57 -12.64 -0.17
CA ILE A 174 -18.27 -11.36 -0.30
C ILE A 174 -19.01 -11.29 -1.64
N GLN A 175 -20.19 -10.67 -1.62
CA GLN A 175 -21.01 -10.42 -2.80
C GLN A 175 -21.31 -8.94 -2.91
N ALA A 176 -21.08 -8.35 -4.08
CA ALA A 176 -21.42 -6.95 -4.33
C ALA A 176 -22.95 -6.75 -4.31
N ILE A 177 -23.40 -5.71 -3.62
CA ILE A 177 -24.81 -5.27 -3.55
C ILE A 177 -25.01 -3.91 -4.24
N GLY A 178 -23.96 -3.36 -4.85
CA GLY A 178 -24.01 -2.13 -5.62
C GLY A 178 -22.77 -1.99 -6.51
N PRO A 179 -22.63 -0.85 -7.22
CA PRO A 179 -21.48 -0.61 -8.08
C PRO A 179 -20.17 -0.59 -7.28
N VAL A 180 -19.19 -1.36 -7.76
CA VAL A 180 -17.84 -1.44 -7.19
C VAL A 180 -16.81 -1.05 -8.24
N PRO A 181 -15.70 -0.40 -7.86
CA PRO A 181 -14.66 -0.03 -8.82
C PRO A 181 -14.12 -1.25 -9.56
N LEU A 182 -14.14 -1.19 -10.89
CA LEU A 182 -13.46 -2.18 -11.73
C LEU A 182 -11.96 -1.92 -11.64
N ILE A 183 -11.23 -2.87 -11.05
CA ILE A 183 -9.78 -2.83 -10.96
C ILE A 183 -9.25 -4.13 -11.54
N ARG A 184 -8.15 -4.03 -12.29
CA ARG A 184 -7.39 -5.20 -12.73
C ARG A 184 -7.03 -6.05 -11.50
N GLN A 185 -7.26 -7.35 -11.56
CA GLN A 185 -6.89 -8.24 -10.46
C GLN A 185 -5.39 -8.13 -10.17
N PRO A 186 -5.00 -7.78 -8.93
CA PRO A 186 -3.60 -7.73 -8.57
C PRO A 186 -3.03 -9.14 -8.47
N VAL A 187 -1.73 -9.27 -8.73
CA VAL A 187 -1.01 -10.52 -8.49
C VAL A 187 -0.68 -10.61 -7.01
N TYR A 188 -1.15 -11.66 -6.35
CA TYR A 188 -0.92 -11.89 -4.92
C TYR A 188 0.33 -12.73 -4.70
N HIS A 189 1.04 -12.43 -3.61
CA HIS A 189 2.05 -13.33 -3.08
C HIS A 189 1.38 -14.60 -2.53
N SER A 190 1.97 -15.78 -2.74
CA SER A 190 1.44 -17.07 -2.24
C SER A 190 1.16 -17.05 -0.74
N ALA A 191 2.07 -16.43 0.04
CA ALA A 191 1.90 -16.19 1.47
C ALA A 191 0.62 -15.43 1.84
N GLN A 192 0.01 -14.64 0.96
CA GLN A 192 -1.26 -13.96 1.26
C GLN A 192 -2.46 -14.87 0.99
N LEU A 193 -2.36 -15.75 0.00
CA LEU A 193 -3.44 -16.66 -0.44
C LEU A 193 -3.49 -17.95 0.38
N MET A 194 -2.39 -18.36 1.02
CA MET A 194 -2.39 -19.53 1.92
C MET A 194 -3.18 -19.32 3.21
N TRP A 195 -3.44 -18.05 3.56
CA TRP A 195 -4.23 -17.68 4.74
C TRP A 195 -5.67 -17.38 4.36
N PRO A 196 -6.62 -17.64 5.28
CA PRO A 196 -8.04 -17.47 5.00
C PRO A 196 -8.39 -16.03 4.61
N PHE A 197 -9.47 -15.89 3.85
CA PHE A 197 -10.06 -14.59 3.55
C PHE A 197 -10.47 -13.87 4.83
N ASP A 198 -10.16 -12.58 4.92
CA ASP A 198 -10.46 -11.73 6.08
C ASP A 198 -11.31 -10.51 5.71
N PRO A 199 -12.65 -10.56 5.89
CA PRO A 199 -13.51 -9.42 5.59
C PRO A 199 -13.21 -8.21 6.48
N GLU A 200 -12.57 -8.41 7.63
CA GLU A 200 -12.23 -7.36 8.59
C GLU A 200 -10.87 -6.71 8.26
N SER A 201 -10.11 -7.18 7.27
CA SER A 201 -8.74 -6.73 6.99
C SER A 201 -8.60 -5.21 6.90
N ILE A 202 -7.45 -4.69 7.35
CA ILE A 202 -7.04 -3.28 7.18
C ILE A 202 -7.06 -2.83 5.71
N THR A 203 -6.88 -3.79 4.79
CA THR A 203 -6.82 -3.53 3.35
C THR A 203 -8.21 -3.56 2.67
N VAL A 204 -9.27 -3.90 3.43
CA VAL A 204 -10.66 -3.77 2.99
C VAL A 204 -11.07 -2.30 3.20
N PRO A 205 -11.39 -1.57 2.12
CA PRO A 205 -11.66 -0.15 2.21
C PRO A 205 -12.97 0.14 2.96
N LEU A 206 -13.07 1.28 3.64
CA LEU A 206 -14.24 1.66 4.44
C LEU A 206 -15.55 1.63 3.66
N TRP A 207 -15.53 2.05 2.40
CA TRP A 207 -16.69 2.05 1.52
C TRP A 207 -17.20 0.64 1.21
N ALA A 208 -16.38 -0.41 1.38
CA ALA A 208 -16.78 -1.78 1.08
C ALA A 208 -17.94 -2.25 1.95
N ARG A 209 -18.05 -1.73 3.19
CA ARG A 209 -19.16 -2.04 4.10
C ARG A 209 -20.53 -1.76 3.49
N ASP A 210 -20.64 -0.69 2.69
CA ASP A 210 -21.92 -0.26 2.11
C ASP A 210 -22.13 -0.81 0.69
N LYS A 211 -21.18 -1.62 0.19
CA LYS A 211 -21.16 -2.12 -1.20
C LYS A 211 -21.07 -3.63 -1.30
N TYR A 212 -20.73 -4.31 -0.22
CA TYR A 212 -20.65 -5.76 -0.15
C TYR A 212 -21.49 -6.30 1.01
N ARG A 213 -21.98 -7.52 0.83
CA ARG A 213 -22.50 -8.36 1.89
C ARG A 213 -21.68 -9.65 1.99
N LEU A 214 -21.64 -10.25 3.16
CA LEU A 214 -21.04 -11.57 3.35
C LEU A 214 -21.93 -12.65 2.74
N THR A 215 -21.29 -13.69 2.20
CA THR A 215 -22.01 -14.87 1.71
C THR A 215 -22.20 -15.90 2.82
N GLN A 216 -22.92 -16.98 2.49
CA GLN A 216 -23.04 -18.16 3.35
C GLN A 216 -21.71 -18.85 3.70
N TYR A 217 -20.61 -18.55 2.97
CA TYR A 217 -19.29 -19.10 3.25
C TYR A 217 -18.50 -18.27 4.28
N CYS A 218 -19.06 -17.15 4.76
CA CYS A 218 -18.54 -16.38 5.88
C CYS A 218 -19.54 -16.24 7.05
N PRO A 219 -20.10 -17.36 7.56
CA PRO A 219 -21.20 -17.32 8.52
C PRO A 219 -20.80 -16.74 9.89
N ALA A 220 -19.52 -16.76 10.24
CA ALA A 220 -19.02 -16.31 11.54
C ALA A 220 -18.80 -14.80 11.67
N ARG A 221 -19.16 -14.02 10.65
CA ARG A 221 -19.08 -12.55 10.62
C ARG A 221 -20.37 -11.92 10.10
N ASN A 222 -20.52 -10.63 10.35
CA ASN A 222 -21.67 -9.84 9.93
C ASN A 222 -21.23 -8.78 8.92
N ASP A 223 -22.16 -8.29 8.08
CA ASP A 223 -21.85 -7.25 7.07
C ASP A 223 -21.24 -6.00 7.71
N VAL A 224 -21.63 -5.69 8.94
CA VAL A 224 -21.06 -4.61 9.75
C VAL A 224 -19.58 -4.77 10.07
N ASP A 225 -19.02 -5.98 9.95
CA ASP A 225 -17.61 -6.28 10.21
C ASP A 225 -16.72 -6.03 8.97
N ILE A 226 -17.29 -5.95 7.76
CA ILE A 226 -16.53 -5.71 6.52
C ILE A 226 -15.72 -4.41 6.66
N GLY A 227 -14.39 -4.47 6.57
CA GLY A 227 -13.48 -3.32 6.73
C GLY A 227 -13.28 -2.83 8.17
N ALA A 228 -13.56 -3.66 9.18
CA ALA A 228 -13.41 -3.29 10.58
C ALA A 228 -11.97 -2.88 10.95
N GLY A 229 -10.95 -3.55 10.43
CA GLY A 229 -9.54 -3.22 10.67
C GLY A 229 -9.23 -1.80 10.26
N GLN A 230 -9.69 -1.36 9.08
CA GLN A 230 -9.49 0.02 8.62
C GLN A 230 -10.29 1.04 9.43
N ARG A 231 -11.49 0.71 9.90
CA ARG A 231 -12.25 1.59 10.81
C ARG A 231 -11.57 1.76 12.14
N VAL A 232 -11.14 0.67 12.76
CA VAL A 232 -10.52 0.73 14.09
C VAL A 232 -9.07 1.25 13.99
N GLY A 233 -8.46 1.16 12.82
CA GLY A 233 -7.06 1.49 12.59
C GLY A 233 -6.13 0.51 13.28
N LEU A 234 -6.42 -0.79 13.15
CA LEU A 234 -5.62 -1.87 13.73
C LEU A 234 -5.45 -2.98 12.70
N LEU A 235 -4.28 -3.62 12.71
CA LEU A 235 -4.10 -4.87 11.97
C LEU A 235 -4.99 -5.95 12.58
N THR A 236 -5.76 -6.64 11.75
CA THR A 236 -6.41 -7.88 12.20
C THR A 236 -5.34 -8.94 12.52
N ARG A 237 -5.78 -10.04 13.13
CA ARG A 237 -4.92 -11.21 13.29
C ARG A 237 -4.37 -11.68 11.93
N TRP A 238 -5.21 -11.69 10.90
CA TRP A 238 -4.83 -12.24 9.60
C TRP A 238 -3.96 -11.29 8.77
N ASP A 239 -4.16 -9.97 8.89
CA ASP A 239 -3.21 -8.99 8.34
C ASP A 239 -1.81 -9.19 8.94
N THR A 240 -1.76 -9.38 10.26
CA THR A 240 -0.53 -9.62 11.01
C THR A 240 0.16 -10.91 10.55
N ILE A 241 -0.59 -12.01 10.43
CA ILE A 241 -0.07 -13.30 10.00
C ILE A 241 0.45 -13.23 8.55
N LYS A 242 -0.28 -12.58 7.63
CA LYS A 242 0.16 -12.38 6.24
C LYS A 242 1.46 -11.58 6.17
N LEU A 243 1.55 -10.46 6.89
CA LEU A 243 2.79 -9.67 6.97
C LEU A 243 3.94 -10.47 7.57
N ASN A 244 3.73 -11.17 8.69
CA ASN A 244 4.79 -11.98 9.30
C ASN A 244 5.22 -13.13 8.40
N THR A 245 4.32 -13.76 7.65
CA THR A 245 4.68 -14.81 6.69
C THR A 245 5.61 -14.28 5.59
N MET A 246 5.46 -13.01 5.21
CA MET A 246 6.28 -12.37 4.19
C MET A 246 7.63 -11.83 4.70
N TYR A 247 7.79 -11.63 6.01
CA TYR A 247 8.91 -10.87 6.58
C TYR A 247 9.62 -11.50 7.79
N CYS A 248 8.94 -12.38 8.53
CA CYS A 248 9.40 -13.02 9.77
C CYS A 248 8.57 -14.27 10.06
N THR A 249 8.84 -15.33 9.30
CA THR A 249 8.10 -16.61 9.36
C THR A 249 8.18 -17.27 10.74
N GLU A 250 9.23 -16.99 11.51
CA GLU A 250 9.40 -17.50 12.87
C GLU A 250 8.34 -17.00 13.85
N ARG A 251 7.63 -15.91 13.52
CA ARG A 251 6.52 -15.35 14.33
C ARG A 251 5.14 -15.86 13.93
N VAL A 252 5.07 -16.78 12.97
CA VAL A 252 3.80 -17.27 12.40
C VAL A 252 3.35 -18.51 13.16
N HIS A 253 2.35 -18.32 14.02
CA HIS A 253 1.68 -19.40 14.75
C HIS A 253 0.16 -19.29 14.54
N ALA A 254 -0.33 -19.87 13.45
CA ALA A 254 -1.73 -19.86 13.08
C ALA A 254 -2.13 -21.12 12.32
N ASP A 255 -3.39 -21.51 12.49
CA ASP A 255 -4.03 -22.59 11.75
C ASP A 255 -4.83 -21.98 10.60
N PRO A 256 -4.50 -22.28 9.32
CA PRO A 256 -5.19 -21.71 8.17
C PRO A 256 -6.67 -22.11 8.09
N GLN A 257 -7.07 -23.20 8.75
CA GLN A 257 -8.47 -23.64 8.80
C GLN A 257 -9.32 -22.81 9.77
N ARG A 258 -8.71 -21.99 10.63
CA ARG A 258 -9.40 -21.25 11.71
C ARG A 258 -9.59 -19.77 11.40
N GLY A 259 -9.96 -19.47 10.16
CA GLY A 259 -10.21 -18.11 9.66
C GLY A 259 -11.38 -17.36 10.30
N PRO A 260 -11.50 -16.05 10.03
CA PRO A 260 -12.53 -15.21 10.64
C PRO A 260 -13.93 -15.60 10.15
N CYS A 261 -14.04 -16.15 8.94
CA CYS A 261 -15.29 -16.63 8.37
C CYS A 261 -15.86 -17.90 9.02
N VAL A 262 -15.04 -18.66 9.75
CA VAL A 262 -15.46 -19.95 10.35
C VAL A 262 -15.32 -20.00 11.87
N VAL A 263 -14.56 -19.07 12.47
CA VAL A 263 -14.42 -18.96 13.93
C VAL A 263 -15.24 -17.76 14.44
N PRO A 264 -16.39 -17.99 15.11
CA PRO A 264 -17.23 -16.92 15.63
C PRO A 264 -16.59 -16.23 16.82
N ARG A 265 -16.90 -14.95 17.02
CA ARG A 265 -16.63 -14.26 18.28
C ARG A 265 -17.66 -14.71 19.31
N GLN A 266 -17.32 -14.62 20.60
CA GLN A 266 -18.22 -15.05 21.68
C GLN A 266 -19.61 -14.40 21.58
N LYS A 267 -19.66 -13.12 21.22
CA LYS A 267 -20.91 -12.36 21.05
C LYS A 267 -21.76 -12.80 19.84
N ASP A 268 -21.16 -13.46 18.85
CA ASP A 268 -21.81 -13.85 17.58
C ASP A 268 -22.12 -15.37 17.55
N LEU A 269 -21.91 -16.08 18.66
CA LEU A 269 -21.94 -17.55 18.69
C LEU A 269 -23.32 -18.14 18.37
N GLU A 270 -24.38 -17.56 18.92
CA GLU A 270 -25.75 -18.04 18.68
C GLU A 270 -26.21 -17.77 17.25
N GLU A 271 -25.92 -16.58 16.73
CA GLU A 271 -26.20 -16.24 15.33
C GLU A 271 -25.44 -17.16 14.36
N PHE A 272 -24.17 -17.45 14.65
CA PHE A 272 -23.36 -18.39 13.88
C PHE A 272 -23.98 -19.80 13.86
N LYS A 273 -24.36 -20.34 15.04
CA LYS A 273 -25.01 -21.65 15.13
C LYS A 273 -26.30 -21.71 14.29
N TYR A 274 -27.11 -20.66 14.36
CA TYR A 274 -28.34 -20.54 13.57
C TYR A 274 -28.07 -20.58 12.06
N ARG A 275 -27.10 -19.78 11.57
CA ARG A 275 -26.75 -19.74 10.13
C ARG A 275 -26.20 -21.08 9.63
N VAL A 276 -25.32 -21.71 10.40
CA VAL A 276 -24.78 -23.04 10.05
C VAL A 276 -25.88 -24.09 10.02
N TRP A 277 -26.80 -24.07 10.99
CA TRP A 277 -27.97 -24.97 10.99
C TRP A 277 -28.87 -24.74 9.77
N ALA A 278 -29.20 -23.48 9.46
CA ALA A 278 -30.03 -23.12 8.31
C ALA A 278 -29.41 -23.60 7.00
N TYR A 279 -28.09 -23.41 6.84
CA TYR A 279 -27.34 -23.87 5.67
C TYR A 279 -27.35 -25.40 5.53
N LYS A 280 -27.08 -26.15 6.61
CA LYS A 280 -27.16 -27.61 6.60
C LYS A 280 -28.54 -28.12 6.22
N ARG A 281 -29.60 -27.44 6.67
CA ARG A 281 -30.99 -27.79 6.33
C ARG A 281 -31.30 -27.56 4.85
N LEU A 282 -30.72 -26.53 4.23
CA LEU A 282 -30.83 -26.29 2.79
C LEU A 282 -30.11 -27.36 1.98
N LEU A 283 -28.90 -27.76 2.41
CA LEU A 283 -28.15 -28.83 1.74
C LEU A 283 -28.87 -30.18 1.80
N ASN A 284 -29.54 -30.50 2.91
CA ASN A 284 -30.27 -31.75 3.06
C ASN A 284 -31.61 -31.80 2.29
N ARG A 285 -32.02 -30.71 1.61
CA ARG A 285 -33.27 -30.64 0.82
C ARG A 285 -33.04 -30.73 -0.68
N ASN A 286 -31.78 -30.68 -1.12
CA ASN A 286 -31.35 -30.86 -2.51
C ASN A 286 -30.63 -32.20 -2.66
#